data_AF-A0A4Z0AF12-F1
#
_entry.id   AF-A0A4Z0AF12-F1
#
_cell.length_a   1.000
_cell.length_b   1.000
_cell.length_c   1.000
_cell.angle_alpha   90.00
_cell.angle_beta   90.00
_cell.angle_gamma   90.00
#
_symmetry.space_group_name_H-M   'P 1'
#
loop_
_entity.id
_entity.type
_entity.pdbx_description
1 polymer ?
#
loop_
_entity_poly.entity_id
_entity_poly.type
_entity_poly.pdbx_seq_one_letter_code
_entity_poly.pdbx_strand_id
1 'polypeptide(L)'
;MNKEVQALLYSVPPEADYAVDATDIDADDIPQSRIEGVLELLACDDEAIKFSAARLLTSWGYREGLVSLTEMLSSPQQVEGLEVHRLHGYDDTFKLALSALVGYFTRLSDRGAGEAARAEIVEPIKTIIQLSNSRPFEISGFFWLVEDKKFLEYVPALREHLCLIAQAPSVHRWKIYDVLNLLLKVDHEFASDFLRKANKTL
;
A
#
# COMPACT_ATOMS: atom_id res chain seq x y z
N MET A 1 17.52 8.46 -14.56
CA MET A 1 16.30 9.29 -14.64
C MET A 1 16.69 10.74 -14.95
N ASN A 2 15.99 11.41 -15.88
CA ASN A 2 16.22 12.82 -16.22
C ASN A 2 15.71 13.74 -15.08
N LYS A 3 16.30 14.92 -14.93
CA LYS A 3 15.95 15.93 -13.90
C LYS A 3 14.49 16.35 -13.94
N GLU A 4 13.89 16.44 -15.12
CA GLU A 4 12.47 16.81 -15.27
C GLU A 4 11.55 15.75 -14.66
N VAL A 5 11.75 14.47 -15.03
CA VAL A 5 11.03 13.33 -14.44
C VAL A 5 11.26 13.26 -12.94
N GLN A 6 12.51 13.47 -12.50
CA GLN A 6 12.83 13.49 -11.08
C GLN A 6 12.10 14.60 -10.32
N ALA A 7 12.00 15.79 -10.91
CA ALA A 7 11.26 16.90 -10.31
C ALA A 7 9.76 16.60 -10.25
N LEU A 8 9.16 16.06 -11.32
CA LEU A 8 7.75 15.68 -11.33
C LEU A 8 7.43 14.67 -10.21
N LEU A 9 8.24 13.62 -10.09
CA LEU A 9 7.98 12.50 -9.20
C LEU A 9 8.33 12.76 -7.72
N TYR A 10 9.36 13.56 -7.44
CA TYR A 10 9.96 13.59 -6.08
C TYR A 10 10.11 14.99 -5.48
N SER A 11 9.80 16.07 -6.20
CA SER A 11 9.91 17.41 -5.62
C SER A 11 8.86 17.66 -4.54
N VAL A 12 9.26 18.35 -3.48
CA VAL A 12 8.37 18.94 -2.47
C VAL A 12 8.54 20.45 -2.57
N PRO A 13 7.46 21.21 -2.82
CA PRO A 13 7.53 22.67 -2.84
C PRO A 13 8.03 23.24 -1.50
N PRO A 14 8.85 24.30 -1.49
CA PRO A 14 9.36 24.89 -0.24
C PRO A 14 8.27 25.33 0.76
N GLU A 15 7.11 25.72 0.25
CA GLU A 15 5.92 26.11 1.01
C GLU A 15 5.20 24.92 1.67
N ALA A 16 5.44 23.69 1.22
CA ALA A 16 4.89 22.46 1.79
C ALA A 16 5.83 21.85 2.84
N ASP A 17 6.23 22.65 3.85
CA ASP A 17 7.18 22.26 4.90
C ASP A 17 6.66 21.16 5.84
N TYR A 18 5.36 20.87 5.77
CA TYR A 18 4.68 19.77 6.46
C TYR A 18 4.84 18.42 5.74
N ALA A 19 5.12 18.41 4.43
CA ALA A 19 5.15 17.20 3.63
C ALA A 19 6.49 16.47 3.80
N VAL A 20 6.44 15.19 4.18
CA VAL A 20 7.66 14.37 4.32
C VAL A 20 8.25 14.05 2.95
N ASP A 21 7.38 13.72 1.99
CA ASP A 21 7.75 13.54 0.59
C ASP A 21 6.62 13.98 -0.36
N ALA A 22 6.83 13.79 -1.67
CA ALA A 22 5.89 14.22 -2.70
C ALA A 22 4.48 13.61 -2.58
N THR A 23 4.34 12.46 -1.93
CA THR A 23 3.04 11.79 -1.75
C THR A 23 2.16 12.44 -0.68
N ASP A 24 2.77 13.21 0.23
CA ASP A 24 2.10 13.87 1.36
C ASP A 24 1.66 15.31 1.05
N ILE A 25 1.96 15.83 -0.14
CA ILE A 25 1.59 17.20 -0.54
C ILE A 25 0.07 17.32 -0.67
N ASP A 26 -0.51 18.36 -0.08
CA ASP A 26 -1.92 18.69 -0.21
C ASP A 26 -2.27 19.17 -1.62
N ALA A 27 -3.52 18.94 -2.03
CA ALA A 27 -3.95 19.20 -3.40
C ALA A 27 -3.76 20.67 -3.85
N ASP A 28 -3.91 21.60 -2.91
CA ASP A 28 -3.79 23.04 -3.18
C ASP A 28 -2.35 23.46 -3.48
N ASP A 29 -1.37 22.67 -3.02
CA ASP A 29 0.07 22.91 -3.22
C ASP A 29 0.65 22.16 -4.43
N ILE A 30 -0.20 21.45 -5.20
CA ILE A 30 0.21 20.71 -6.39
C ILE A 30 -0.22 21.48 -7.64
N PRO A 31 0.72 22.06 -8.41
CA PRO A 31 0.38 22.74 -9.66
C PRO A 31 -0.28 21.78 -10.65
N GLN A 32 -1.33 22.23 -11.33
CA GLN A 32 -2.03 21.45 -12.37
C GLN A 32 -1.08 20.91 -13.44
N SER A 33 -0.08 21.70 -13.86
CA SER A 33 0.93 21.27 -14.82
C SER A 33 1.79 20.10 -14.32
N ARG A 34 2.00 19.98 -13.01
CA ARG A 34 2.71 18.84 -12.41
C ARG A 34 1.84 17.59 -12.49
N ILE A 35 0.55 17.69 -12.20
CA ILE A 35 -0.40 16.57 -12.32
C ILE A 35 -0.43 16.05 -13.76
N GLU A 36 -0.56 16.95 -14.73
CA GLU A 36 -0.54 16.63 -16.17
C GLU A 36 0.78 15.94 -16.56
N GLY A 37 1.92 16.48 -16.12
CA GLY A 37 3.22 15.86 -16.37
C GLY A 37 3.33 14.46 -15.76
N VAL A 38 2.82 14.22 -14.56
CA VAL A 38 2.83 12.87 -13.94
C VAL A 38 1.87 11.92 -14.64
N LEU A 39 0.71 12.39 -15.12
CA LEU A 39 -0.22 11.59 -15.93
C LEU A 39 0.44 11.10 -17.23
N GLU A 40 1.23 11.94 -17.90
CA GLU A 40 1.98 11.54 -19.10
C GLU A 40 3.00 10.43 -18.80
N LEU A 41 3.57 10.39 -17.59
CA LEU A 41 4.52 9.35 -17.18
C LEU A 41 3.87 7.96 -17.04
N LEU A 42 2.54 7.85 -16.97
CA LEU A 42 1.85 6.55 -16.99
C LEU A 42 2.03 5.80 -18.32
N ALA A 43 2.34 6.51 -19.41
CA ALA A 43 2.61 5.94 -20.73
C ALA A 43 4.11 5.64 -20.95
N CYS A 44 4.97 5.82 -19.95
CA CYS A 44 6.41 5.57 -20.07
C CYS A 44 6.73 4.08 -20.25
N ASP A 45 7.70 3.72 -21.10
CA ASP A 45 8.15 2.33 -21.24
C ASP A 45 8.99 1.85 -20.04
N ASP A 46 9.51 2.77 -19.23
CA ASP A 46 10.29 2.44 -18.02
C ASP A 46 9.34 2.15 -16.84
N GLU A 47 9.29 0.88 -16.43
CA GLU A 47 8.41 0.42 -15.35
C GLU A 47 8.69 1.09 -14.00
N ALA A 48 9.93 1.51 -13.71
CA ALA A 48 10.23 2.22 -12.46
C ALA A 48 9.60 3.62 -12.44
N ILE A 49 9.67 4.31 -13.59
CA ILE A 49 9.04 5.63 -13.77
C ILE A 49 7.52 5.49 -13.75
N LYS A 50 6.98 4.52 -14.49
CA LYS A 50 5.53 4.27 -14.55
C LYS A 50 4.97 3.93 -13.17
N PHE A 51 5.62 3.03 -12.43
CA PHE A 51 5.25 2.66 -11.08
C PHE A 51 5.29 3.86 -10.13
N SER A 52 6.35 4.67 -10.18
CA SER A 52 6.47 5.88 -9.36
C SER A 52 5.36 6.90 -9.66
N ALA A 53 5.01 7.08 -10.93
CA ALA A 53 3.93 7.97 -11.36
C ALA A 53 2.56 7.46 -10.89
N ALA A 54 2.28 6.17 -11.11
CA ALA A 54 1.04 5.54 -10.67
C ALA A 54 0.87 5.65 -9.14
N ARG A 55 1.94 5.38 -8.39
CA ARG A 55 1.96 5.52 -6.92
C ARG A 55 1.67 6.95 -6.48
N LEU A 56 2.36 7.93 -7.07
CA LEU A 56 2.20 9.34 -6.71
C LEU A 56 0.77 9.84 -6.98
N LEU A 57 0.24 9.57 -8.17
CA LEU A 57 -1.13 9.92 -8.53
C LEU A 57 -2.16 9.24 -7.62
N THR A 58 -1.94 7.96 -7.29
CA THR A 58 -2.80 7.23 -6.35
C THR A 58 -2.78 7.91 -4.97
N SER A 59 -1.61 8.24 -4.43
CA SER A 59 -1.50 8.94 -3.14
C SER A 59 -2.19 10.31 -3.13
N TRP A 60 -2.23 11.01 -4.26
CA TRP A 60 -2.94 12.29 -4.41
C TRP A 60 -4.45 12.15 -4.64
N GLY A 61 -4.96 10.92 -4.77
CA GLY A 61 -6.38 10.64 -4.97
C GLY A 61 -6.84 10.66 -6.43
N TYR A 62 -5.93 10.53 -7.41
CA TYR A 62 -6.27 10.43 -8.84
C TYR A 62 -6.54 8.99 -9.25
N ARG A 63 -7.69 8.79 -9.91
CA ARG A 63 -8.19 7.46 -10.28
C ARG A 63 -7.33 6.79 -11.35
N GLU A 64 -6.76 7.57 -12.27
CA GLU A 64 -5.85 7.11 -13.32
C GLU A 64 -4.61 6.44 -12.70
N GLY A 65 -4.08 7.02 -11.63
CA GLY A 65 -3.01 6.43 -10.84
C GLY A 65 -3.44 5.09 -10.23
N LEU A 66 -4.62 5.06 -9.59
CA LEU A 66 -5.14 3.84 -8.96
C LEU A 66 -5.33 2.70 -9.97
N VAL A 67 -5.89 2.99 -11.14
CA VAL A 67 -6.10 2.01 -12.21
C VAL A 67 -4.76 1.44 -12.68
N SER A 68 -3.80 2.31 -12.99
CA SER A 68 -2.47 1.88 -13.44
C SER A 68 -1.74 1.05 -12.38
N LEU A 69 -1.79 1.48 -11.12
CA LEU A 69 -1.19 0.74 -10.01
C LEU A 69 -1.85 -0.64 -9.82
N THR A 70 -3.18 -0.74 -9.96
CA THR A 70 -3.91 -2.00 -9.85
C THR A 70 -3.58 -2.98 -10.97
N GLU A 71 -3.42 -2.48 -12.20
CA GLU A 71 -2.97 -3.28 -13.35
C GLU A 71 -1.57 -3.85 -13.12
N MET A 72 -0.65 -3.02 -12.59
CA MET A 72 0.71 -3.47 -12.23
C MET A 72 0.71 -4.54 -11.13
N LEU A 73 -0.14 -4.39 -10.10
CA LEU A 73 -0.29 -5.40 -9.03
C LEU A 73 -0.80 -6.75 -9.56
N SER A 74 -1.50 -6.75 -10.70
CA SER A 74 -1.95 -7.97 -11.37
C SER A 74 -0.82 -8.70 -12.12
N SER A 75 0.31 -8.03 -12.36
CA SER A 75 1.51 -8.57 -13.00
C SER A 75 2.77 -8.36 -12.13
N PRO A 76 2.80 -8.93 -10.91
CA PRO A 76 3.78 -8.56 -9.88
C PRO A 76 5.24 -8.79 -10.31
N GLN A 77 5.51 -9.73 -11.20
CA GLN A 77 6.87 -10.01 -11.70
C GLN A 77 7.47 -8.85 -12.51
N GLN A 78 6.64 -7.93 -13.01
CA GLN A 78 7.10 -6.75 -13.75
C GLN A 78 7.53 -5.60 -12.83
N VAL A 79 7.02 -5.59 -11.60
CA VAL A 79 7.25 -4.49 -10.64
C VAL A 79 8.06 -4.92 -9.41
N GLU A 80 8.20 -6.21 -9.16
CA GLU A 80 9.01 -6.73 -8.06
C GLU A 80 10.48 -6.25 -8.18
N GLY A 81 11.03 -5.74 -7.08
CA GLY A 81 12.40 -5.25 -7.00
C GLY A 81 12.62 -3.83 -7.54
N LEU A 82 11.57 -3.07 -7.87
CA LEU A 82 11.72 -1.68 -8.29
C LEU A 82 12.19 -0.77 -7.14
N GLU A 83 11.76 -1.05 -5.91
CA GLU A 83 12.05 -0.25 -4.72
C GLU A 83 12.76 -1.10 -3.65
N VAL A 84 14.05 -1.39 -3.87
CA VAL A 84 14.88 -2.12 -2.91
C VAL A 84 15.43 -1.17 -1.85
N HIS A 85 15.07 -1.43 -0.59
CA HIS A 85 15.51 -0.67 0.57
C HIS A 85 17.04 -0.69 0.68
N ARG A 86 17.67 0.48 0.50
CA ARG A 86 19.13 0.61 0.36
C ARG A 86 19.96 0.07 1.53
N LEU A 87 19.42 0.08 2.75
CA LEU A 87 20.14 -0.38 3.94
C LEU A 87 19.95 -1.86 4.27
N HIS A 88 18.84 -2.47 3.84
CA HIS A 88 18.43 -3.80 4.30
C HIS A 88 18.22 -4.80 3.17
N GLY A 89 18.16 -4.32 1.91
CA GLY A 89 17.98 -5.15 0.72
C GLY A 89 16.58 -5.72 0.56
N TYR A 90 15.62 -5.34 1.42
CA TYR A 90 14.23 -5.74 1.28
C TYR A 90 13.56 -5.00 0.13
N ASP A 91 12.72 -5.71 -0.61
CA ASP A 91 11.89 -5.10 -1.63
C ASP A 91 10.64 -4.49 -0.99
N ASP A 92 10.58 -3.17 -0.96
CA ASP A 92 9.48 -2.40 -0.40
C ASP A 92 8.45 -1.98 -1.47
N THR A 93 8.59 -2.44 -2.72
CA THR A 93 7.69 -2.06 -3.83
C THR A 93 6.21 -2.21 -3.45
N PHE A 94 5.82 -3.39 -2.97
CA PHE A 94 4.41 -3.64 -2.62
C PHE A 94 3.95 -2.93 -1.34
N LYS A 95 4.88 -2.65 -0.41
CA LYS A 95 4.60 -1.83 0.77
C LYS A 95 4.32 -0.38 0.38
N LEU A 96 5.08 0.16 -0.57
CA LEU A 96 4.89 1.50 -1.10
C LEU A 96 3.59 1.60 -1.92
N ALA A 97 3.25 0.56 -2.68
CA ALA A 97 1.94 0.46 -3.35
C ALA A 97 0.78 0.46 -2.33
N LEU A 98 0.90 -0.31 -1.25
CA LEU A 98 -0.08 -0.33 -0.16
C LEU A 98 -0.27 1.05 0.47
N SER A 99 0.84 1.74 0.74
CA SER A 99 0.83 3.08 1.32
C SER A 99 0.09 4.08 0.42
N ALA A 100 0.26 3.97 -0.90
CA ALA A 100 -0.46 4.82 -1.85
C ALA A 100 -1.96 4.53 -1.89
N LEU A 101 -2.38 3.26 -1.81
CA LEU A 101 -3.81 2.90 -1.72
C LEU A 101 -4.46 3.46 -0.45
N VAL A 102 -3.74 3.44 0.68
CA VAL A 102 -4.19 4.08 1.93
C VAL A 102 -4.27 5.61 1.75
N GLY A 103 -3.29 6.21 1.07
CA GLY A 103 -3.29 7.63 0.71
C GLY A 103 -4.50 8.01 -0.14
N TYR A 104 -4.81 7.24 -1.19
CA TYR A 104 -5.98 7.42 -2.05
C TYR A 104 -7.27 7.49 -1.25
N PHE A 105 -7.49 6.51 -0.35
CA PHE A 105 -8.64 6.52 0.53
C PHE A 105 -8.68 7.74 1.43
N THR A 106 -7.55 8.10 2.06
CA THR A 106 -7.48 9.23 2.98
C THR A 106 -7.84 10.54 2.26
N ARG A 107 -7.20 10.82 1.11
CA ARG A 107 -7.47 12.04 0.32
C ARG A 107 -8.92 12.14 -0.14
N LEU A 108 -9.51 11.05 -0.62
CA LEU A 108 -10.90 11.08 -1.04
C LEU A 108 -11.87 11.10 0.14
N SER A 109 -11.53 10.50 1.28
CA SER A 109 -12.32 10.60 2.51
C SER A 109 -12.41 12.04 2.99
N ASP A 110 -11.29 12.76 3.00
CA ASP A 110 -11.24 14.18 3.39
C ASP A 110 -12.09 15.06 2.45
N ARG A 111 -12.25 14.67 1.18
CA ARG A 111 -13.12 15.32 0.19
C ARG A 111 -14.57 14.82 0.21
N GLY A 112 -14.95 13.97 1.15
CA GLY A 112 -16.31 13.44 1.30
C GLY A 112 -16.67 12.26 0.39
N ALA A 113 -15.71 11.67 -0.30
CA ALA A 113 -15.87 10.53 -1.22
C ALA A 113 -15.35 9.19 -0.64
N GLY A 114 -15.27 9.07 0.69
CA GLY A 114 -14.64 7.93 1.38
C GLY A 114 -15.24 6.56 1.06
N GLU A 115 -16.57 6.43 0.96
CA GLU A 115 -17.20 5.13 0.64
C GLU A 115 -16.91 4.66 -0.79
N ALA A 116 -16.89 5.59 -1.75
CA ALA A 116 -16.50 5.27 -3.13
C ALA A 116 -15.04 4.85 -3.18
N ALA A 117 -14.15 5.60 -2.50
CA ALA A 117 -12.73 5.28 -2.43
C ALA A 117 -12.47 3.92 -1.78
N ARG A 118 -13.15 3.63 -0.66
CA ARG A 118 -13.11 2.33 0.02
C ARG A 118 -13.42 1.21 -0.96
N ALA A 119 -14.53 1.32 -1.70
CA ALA A 119 -14.95 0.29 -2.66
C ALA A 119 -13.90 0.02 -3.74
N GLU A 120 -13.19 1.05 -4.20
CA GLU A 120 -12.17 0.92 -5.24
C GLU A 120 -10.85 0.31 -4.74
N ILE A 121 -10.49 0.49 -3.46
CA ILE A 121 -9.24 -0.04 -2.89
C ILE A 121 -9.38 -1.44 -2.27
N VAL A 122 -10.59 -2.02 -2.18
CA VAL A 122 -10.80 -3.36 -1.60
C VAL A 122 -9.96 -4.42 -2.30
N GLU A 123 -10.14 -4.58 -3.61
CA GLU A 123 -9.48 -5.66 -4.34
C GLU A 123 -7.96 -5.44 -4.47
N PRO A 124 -7.44 -4.24 -4.79
CA PRO A 124 -6.00 -3.99 -4.82
C PRO A 124 -5.29 -4.29 -3.48
N ILE A 125 -5.90 -3.94 -2.34
CA ILE A 125 -5.33 -4.27 -1.03
C ILE A 125 -5.36 -5.78 -0.78
N LYS A 126 -6.43 -6.50 -1.15
CA LYS A 126 -6.47 -7.97 -1.04
C LYS A 126 -5.36 -8.62 -1.88
N THR A 127 -5.11 -8.12 -3.09
CA THR A 127 -3.99 -8.58 -3.93
C THR A 127 -2.66 -8.40 -3.19
N ILE A 128 -2.42 -7.25 -2.56
CA ILE A 128 -1.19 -7.02 -1.77
C ILE A 128 -1.10 -7.99 -0.58
N ILE A 129 -2.19 -8.23 0.14
CA ILE A 129 -2.22 -9.23 1.23
C ILE A 129 -1.78 -10.60 0.68
N GLN A 130 -2.31 -11.01 -0.48
CA GLN A 130 -1.92 -12.27 -1.12
C GLN A 130 -0.43 -12.29 -1.53
N LEU A 131 0.07 -11.21 -2.12
CA LEU A 131 1.49 -11.09 -2.48
C LEU A 131 2.41 -11.18 -1.26
N SER A 132 1.95 -10.66 -0.12
CA SER A 132 2.68 -10.70 1.14
C SER A 132 2.73 -12.10 1.77
N ASN A 133 1.97 -13.09 1.27
CA ASN A 133 2.04 -14.47 1.77
C ASN A 133 3.43 -15.10 1.59
N SER A 134 4.12 -14.77 0.50
CA SER A 134 5.42 -15.35 0.14
C SER A 134 6.57 -14.34 0.12
N ARG A 135 6.28 -13.04 0.22
CA ARG A 135 7.28 -11.96 0.12
C ARG A 135 7.56 -11.29 1.47
N PRO A 136 8.80 -10.82 1.71
CA PRO A 136 9.21 -10.29 3.00
C PRO A 136 8.96 -8.78 3.16
N PHE A 137 7.75 -8.28 2.88
CA PHE A 137 7.36 -6.87 3.09
C PHE A 137 6.19 -6.72 4.08
N GLU A 138 6.02 -5.52 4.65
CA GLU A 138 5.00 -5.27 5.69
C GLU A 138 3.66 -4.84 5.15
N ILE A 139 2.60 -5.26 5.84
CA ILE A 139 1.23 -4.84 5.54
C ILE A 139 0.54 -4.16 6.72
N SER A 140 1.23 -3.94 7.84
CA SER A 140 0.64 -3.32 9.04
C SER A 140 0.15 -1.88 8.81
N GLY A 141 0.70 -1.18 7.80
CA GLY A 141 0.36 0.22 7.49
C GLY A 141 -1.11 0.48 7.14
N PHE A 142 -1.90 -0.52 6.74
CA PHE A 142 -3.34 -0.36 6.50
C PHE A 142 -4.22 -0.87 7.65
N PHE A 143 -3.66 -1.47 8.70
CA PHE A 143 -4.45 -2.17 9.73
C PHE A 143 -5.42 -1.26 10.48
N TRP A 144 -5.11 0.03 10.61
CA TRP A 144 -6.01 1.03 11.17
C TRP A 144 -7.33 1.17 10.38
N LEU A 145 -7.34 0.88 9.07
CA LEU A 145 -8.59 0.81 8.29
C LEU A 145 -9.50 -0.33 8.77
N VAL A 146 -8.90 -1.47 9.14
CA VAL A 146 -9.65 -2.62 9.67
C VAL A 146 -10.07 -2.37 11.11
N GLU A 147 -9.14 -1.92 11.96
CA GLU A 147 -9.35 -1.70 13.38
C GLU A 147 -10.28 -0.52 13.67
N ASP A 148 -9.99 0.66 13.13
CA ASP A 148 -10.67 1.90 13.49
C ASP A 148 -11.83 2.20 12.55
N LYS A 149 -11.63 2.05 11.23
CA LYS A 149 -12.65 2.32 10.20
C LYS A 149 -13.59 1.13 9.94
N LYS A 150 -13.33 -0.03 10.56
CA LYS A 150 -14.16 -1.26 10.45
C LYS A 150 -14.28 -1.77 9.02
N PHE A 151 -13.18 -1.75 8.27
CA PHE A 151 -13.10 -2.34 6.93
C PHE A 151 -12.97 -3.87 7.03
N LEU A 152 -14.04 -4.52 7.49
CA LEU A 152 -14.07 -5.94 7.82
C LEU A 152 -14.01 -6.85 6.57
N GLU A 153 -14.19 -6.31 5.36
CA GLU A 153 -14.00 -7.00 4.09
C GLU A 153 -12.60 -7.60 3.90
N TYR A 154 -11.61 -7.09 4.64
CA TYR A 154 -10.24 -7.61 4.62
C TYR A 154 -10.01 -8.79 5.59
N VAL A 155 -10.89 -8.99 6.59
CA VAL A 155 -10.72 -10.03 7.61
C VAL A 155 -10.55 -11.44 7.00
N PRO A 156 -11.36 -11.88 6.02
CA PRO A 156 -11.16 -13.19 5.40
C PRO A 156 -9.77 -13.37 4.77
N ALA A 157 -9.27 -12.35 4.06
CA ALA A 157 -7.94 -12.39 3.44
C ALA A 157 -6.82 -12.38 4.51
N LEU A 158 -7.00 -11.64 5.61
CA LEU A 158 -6.06 -11.63 6.73
C LEU A 158 -6.00 -12.97 7.48
N ARG A 159 -7.15 -13.66 7.63
CA ARG A 159 -7.20 -15.03 8.18
C ARG A 159 -6.37 -16.00 7.34
N GLU A 160 -6.61 -16.00 6.04
CA GLU A 160 -5.88 -16.85 5.09
C GLU A 160 -4.38 -16.52 5.11
N HIS A 161 -4.05 -15.23 5.09
CA HIS A 161 -2.69 -14.75 5.18
C HIS A 161 -1.97 -15.29 6.42
N LEU A 162 -2.57 -15.16 7.61
CA LEU A 162 -2.00 -15.68 8.86
C LEU A 162 -1.72 -17.19 8.79
N CYS A 163 -2.67 -17.98 8.25
CA CYS A 163 -2.52 -19.42 8.08
C CYS A 163 -1.35 -19.78 7.14
N LEU A 164 -1.13 -19.00 6.08
CA LEU A 164 -0.05 -19.25 5.12
C LEU A 164 1.31 -18.86 5.69
N ILE A 165 1.46 -17.65 6.23
CA ILE A 165 2.77 -17.18 6.72
C ILE A 165 3.25 -17.96 7.95
N ALA A 166 2.33 -18.53 8.74
CA ALA A 166 2.66 -19.35 9.90
C ALA A 166 3.33 -20.69 9.54
N GLN A 167 3.28 -21.12 8.29
CA GLN A 167 4.00 -22.31 7.81
C GLN A 167 5.52 -22.06 7.70
N ALA A 168 5.95 -20.80 7.65
CA ALA A 168 7.36 -20.40 7.56
C ALA A 168 7.71 -19.29 8.59
N PRO A 169 7.61 -19.56 9.90
CA PRO A 169 7.73 -18.54 10.94
C PRO A 169 9.13 -17.91 11.05
N SER A 170 10.19 -18.58 10.58
CA SER A 170 11.55 -18.01 10.52
C SER A 170 11.66 -16.83 9.57
N VAL A 171 10.84 -16.79 8.51
CA VAL A 171 10.83 -15.72 7.50
C VAL A 171 9.82 -14.63 7.86
N HIS A 172 8.72 -15.00 8.52
CA HIS A 172 7.54 -14.14 8.67
C HIS A 172 7.18 -13.80 10.11
N ARG A 173 8.11 -14.00 11.07
CA ARG A 173 7.85 -13.85 12.51
C ARG A 173 7.08 -12.58 12.89
N TRP A 174 7.51 -11.44 12.34
CA TRP A 174 6.95 -10.13 12.64
C TRP A 174 5.56 -9.95 11.99
N LYS A 175 5.38 -10.34 10.73
CA LYS A 175 4.06 -10.37 10.07
C LYS A 175 3.04 -11.24 10.83
N ILE A 176 3.47 -12.40 11.32
CA ILE A 176 2.61 -13.28 12.15
C ILE A 176 2.13 -12.52 13.38
N TYR A 177 3.05 -11.85 14.08
CA TYR A 177 2.72 -11.08 15.28
C TYR A 177 1.75 -9.93 14.96
N ASP A 178 2.02 -9.15 13.92
CA ASP A 178 1.20 -7.99 13.54
C ASP A 178 -0.22 -8.42 13.17
N VAL A 179 -0.36 -9.41 12.28
CA VAL A 179 -1.66 -9.88 11.81
C VAL A 179 -2.46 -10.53 12.94
N LEU A 180 -1.79 -11.32 13.79
CA LEU A 180 -2.44 -11.92 14.94
C LEU A 180 -2.94 -10.87 15.92
N ASN A 181 -2.15 -9.83 16.21
CA ASN A 181 -2.57 -8.73 17.08
C ASN A 181 -3.79 -7.99 16.54
N LEU A 182 -3.84 -7.73 15.23
CA LEU A 182 -5.03 -7.16 14.61
C LEU A 182 -6.24 -8.10 14.78
N LEU A 183 -6.09 -9.38 14.43
CA LEU A 183 -7.19 -10.35 14.48
C LEU A 183 -7.71 -10.59 15.90
N LEU A 184 -6.88 -10.50 16.94
CA LEU A 184 -7.39 -10.56 18.34
C LEU A 184 -8.39 -9.44 18.65
N LYS A 185 -8.22 -8.26 18.03
CA LYS A 185 -9.08 -7.10 18.27
C LYS A 185 -10.35 -7.13 17.42
N VAL A 186 -10.26 -7.58 16.17
CA VAL A 186 -11.38 -7.52 15.21
C VAL A 186 -12.08 -8.86 14.98
N ASP A 187 -11.46 -9.96 15.40
CA ASP A 187 -11.87 -11.34 15.12
C ASP A 187 -11.31 -12.35 16.14
N HIS A 188 -11.60 -12.05 17.41
CA HIS A 188 -11.01 -12.73 18.57
C HIS A 188 -11.18 -14.25 18.57
N GLU A 189 -12.32 -14.75 18.10
CA GLU A 189 -12.63 -16.18 18.05
C GLU A 189 -11.63 -16.92 17.15
N PHE A 190 -11.43 -16.45 15.92
CA PHE A 190 -10.47 -17.04 14.99
C PHE A 190 -9.04 -17.00 15.54
N ALA A 191 -8.60 -15.84 16.05
CA ALA A 191 -7.23 -15.68 16.55
C ALA A 191 -6.95 -16.57 17.78
N SER A 192 -7.91 -16.69 18.69
CA SER A 192 -7.81 -17.56 19.87
C SER A 192 -7.73 -19.03 19.49
N ASP A 193 -8.55 -19.47 18.53
CA ASP A 193 -8.53 -20.84 18.05
C ASP A 193 -7.25 -21.17 17.29
N PHE A 194 -6.73 -20.21 16.52
CA PHE A 194 -5.45 -20.33 15.82
C PHE A 194 -4.30 -20.57 16.81
N LEU A 195 -4.22 -19.76 17.87
CA LEU A 195 -3.22 -19.90 18.94
C LEU A 195 -3.33 -21.21 19.70
N ARG A 196 -4.55 -21.62 20.04
CA ARG A 196 -4.81 -22.90 20.73
C ARG A 196 -4.31 -24.08 19.90
N LYS A 197 -4.58 -24.10 18.59
CA LYS A 197 -4.08 -25.14 17.68
C LYS A 197 -2.55 -25.16 17.59
N ALA A 198 -1.90 -24.02 17.73
CA ALA A 198 -0.45 -23.90 17.72
C ALA A 198 0.21 -24.21 19.09
N ASN A 199 -0.56 -24.53 20.13
CA ASN A 199 -0.10 -24.62 21.52
C ASN A 199 0.67 -23.36 21.97
N LYS A 200 0.22 -22.18 21.55
CA LYS A 200 0.82 -20.89 21.92
C LYS A 200 -0.18 -20.02 22.66
N THR A 201 0.32 -19.20 23.56
CA THR A 201 -0.36 -18.03 24.13
C THR A 201 0.41 -16.78 23.67
N LEU A 202 -0.23 -15.62 23.58
CA LEU A 202 0.52 -14.36 23.43
C LEU A 202 1.38 -14.08 24.66
#